data_AF-A0A2N3V0Q4-F1
#
_entry.id   AF-A0A2N3V0Q4-F1
#
_cell.length_a   1.000
_cell.length_b   1.000
_cell.length_c   1.000
_cell.angle_alpha   90.00
_cell.angle_beta   90.00
_cell.angle_gamma   90.00
#
_symmetry.space_group_name_H-M   'P 1'
#
loop_
_entity.id
_entity.type
_entity.pdbx_description
1 polymer ?
#
loop_
_entity_poly.entity_id
_entity_poly.type
_entity_poly.pdbx_seq_one_letter_code
_entity_poly.pdbx_strand_id
1 'polypeptide(L)'
;MQETAETTTILWPLVVYGAIVLSLVLLILGLSYVLGQRGYARATGEPYEGGIVSAGGARIRFSSQFYMVAMMFVIFDVETIFIFSWAIAFPELGWYGYFGVLVFIGMLVVVLVYEWRNGALDFGPDGKKILAAYKRMLHKPSLN
;
A
#
# COMPACT_ATOMS: atom_id res chain seq x y z
N MET A 1 34.24 -13.35 -33.71
CA MET A 1 33.69 -12.01 -33.44
C MET A 1 32.21 -12.00 -33.83
N GLN A 2 31.40 -12.82 -33.15
CA GLN A 2 29.99 -13.03 -33.49
C GLN A 2 29.26 -13.47 -32.22
N GLU A 3 29.37 -12.65 -31.17
CA GLU A 3 28.72 -12.88 -29.86
C GLU A 3 28.48 -11.53 -29.17
N THR A 4 28.05 -10.53 -29.94
CA THR A 4 27.72 -9.19 -29.41
C THR A 4 26.40 -8.66 -29.95
N ALA A 5 25.70 -9.44 -30.81
CA ALA A 5 24.43 -9.05 -31.43
C ALA A 5 23.19 -9.68 -30.76
N GLU A 6 23.34 -10.70 -29.91
CA GLU A 6 22.19 -11.30 -29.20
C GLU A 6 21.89 -10.62 -27.85
N THR A 7 22.83 -9.83 -27.33
CA THR A 7 22.71 -9.15 -26.03
C THR A 7 22.27 -7.69 -26.14
N THR A 8 21.85 -7.23 -27.32
CA THR A 8 21.16 -5.94 -27.48
C THR A 8 19.68 -6.08 -27.08
N THR A 9 19.46 -6.04 -25.76
CA THR A 9 18.24 -5.56 -25.10
C THR A 9 16.93 -6.21 -25.51
N ILE A 10 16.57 -7.27 -24.78
CA ILE A 10 15.22 -7.89 -24.73
C ILE A 10 14.21 -6.95 -24.02
N LEU A 11 14.26 -5.64 -24.28
CA LEU A 11 13.33 -4.64 -23.76
C LEU A 11 12.14 -4.43 -24.70
N TRP A 12 12.35 -4.60 -26.00
CA TRP A 12 11.28 -4.43 -27.00
C TRP A 12 10.10 -5.39 -26.78
N PRO A 13 10.26 -6.67 -26.37
CA PRO A 13 9.11 -7.54 -26.11
C PRO A 13 8.31 -7.09 -24.89
N LEU A 14 8.99 -6.53 -23.87
CA LEU A 14 8.33 -5.97 -22.68
C LEU A 14 7.49 -4.74 -23.04
N VAL A 15 8.02 -3.85 -23.87
CA VAL A 15 7.30 -2.66 -24.35
C VAL A 15 6.09 -3.06 -25.20
N VAL A 16 6.27 -4.01 -26.12
CA VAL A 16 5.18 -4.52 -26.97
C VAL A 16 4.12 -5.21 -26.12
N TYR A 17 4.51 -6.05 -25.15
CA TYR A 17 3.59 -6.68 -24.22
C TYR A 17 2.80 -5.66 -23.40
N GLY A 18 3.48 -4.67 -22.83
CA GLY A 18 2.85 -3.59 -22.07
C GLY A 18 1.86 -2.79 -22.93
N ALA A 19 2.21 -2.49 -24.18
CA ALA A 19 1.32 -1.81 -25.13
C ALA A 19 0.09 -2.65 -25.49
N ILE A 20 0.26 -3.97 -25.70
CA ILE A 20 -0.86 -4.88 -25.95
C ILE A 20 -1.79 -4.93 -24.74
N VAL A 21 -1.27 -5.07 -23.52
CA VAL A 21 -2.08 -5.09 -22.29
C VAL A 21 -2.84 -3.77 -22.13
N LEU A 22 -2.16 -2.64 -22.29
CA LEU A 22 -2.77 -1.32 -22.15
C LEU A 22 -3.86 -1.09 -23.22
N SER A 23 -3.59 -1.45 -24.47
CA SER A 23 -4.57 -1.35 -25.55
C SER A 23 -5.78 -2.25 -25.34
N LEU A 24 -5.59 -3.47 -24.81
CA LEU A 24 -6.68 -4.38 -24.47
C LEU A 24 -7.56 -3.79 -23.36
N VAL A 25 -6.96 -3.25 -22.29
CA VAL A 25 -7.72 -2.59 -21.20
C VAL A 25 -8.53 -1.41 -21.75
N LEU A 26 -7.91 -0.56 -22.58
CA LEU A 26 -8.61 0.57 -23.21
C LEU A 26 -9.72 0.12 -24.16
N LEU A 27 -9.50 -0.96 -24.92
CA LEU A 27 -10.51 -1.54 -25.81
C LEU A 27 -11.70 -2.05 -25.02
N ILE A 28 -11.48 -2.79 -23.93
CA ILE A 28 -12.54 -3.33 -23.07
C ILE A 28 -13.33 -2.19 -22.43
N LEU A 29 -12.64 -1.19 -21.86
CA LEU A 29 -13.30 -0.01 -21.27
C LEU A 29 -14.06 0.80 -22.33
N GLY A 30 -13.50 0.96 -23.53
CA GLY A 30 -14.14 1.65 -24.66
C GLY A 30 -15.37 0.92 -25.18
N LEU A 31 -15.29 -0.39 -25.38
CA LEU A 31 -16.41 -1.24 -25.75
C LEU A 31 -17.49 -1.21 -24.66
N SER A 32 -17.12 -1.34 -23.39
CA SER A 32 -18.06 -1.24 -22.27
C SER A 32 -18.76 0.13 -22.23
N TYR A 33 -18.04 1.22 -22.51
CA TYR A 33 -18.60 2.57 -22.57
C TYR A 33 -19.55 2.78 -23.76
N VAL A 34 -19.27 2.17 -24.91
CA VAL A 34 -20.08 2.31 -26.15
C VAL A 34 -21.28 1.37 -26.17
N LEU A 35 -21.09 0.09 -25.81
CA LEU A 35 -22.15 -0.92 -25.80
C LEU A 35 -22.97 -0.91 -24.50
N GLY A 36 -22.47 -0.30 -23.42
CA GLY A 36 -23.15 -0.23 -22.13
C GLY A 36 -24.43 0.60 -22.19
N GLN A 37 -25.55 0.01 -21.76
CA GLN A 37 -26.83 0.71 -21.68
C GLN A 37 -26.79 1.74 -20.54
N ARG A 38 -26.89 3.03 -20.89
CA ARG A 38 -26.92 4.13 -19.91
C ARG A 38 -28.34 4.35 -19.39
N GLY A 39 -28.66 3.77 -18.24
CA GLY A 39 -29.87 4.09 -17.50
C GLY A 39 -29.63 5.25 -16.54
N TYR A 40 -30.17 6.44 -16.84
CA TYR A 40 -30.17 7.57 -15.91
C TYR A 40 -31.40 7.49 -15.00
N ALA A 41 -31.34 6.67 -13.94
CA ALA A 41 -32.33 6.73 -12.86
C ALA A 41 -31.84 7.67 -11.77
N ARG A 42 -32.78 8.24 -11.01
CA ARG A 42 -32.50 9.26 -9.96
C ARG A 42 -31.46 8.79 -8.93
N ALA A 43 -31.41 7.48 -8.66
CA ALA A 43 -30.50 6.86 -7.71
C ALA A 43 -29.22 6.26 -8.35
N THR A 44 -29.05 6.29 -9.68
CA THR A 44 -27.92 5.64 -10.36
C THR A 44 -26.55 6.26 -9.99
N GLY A 45 -26.55 7.49 -9.48
CA GLY A 45 -25.34 8.19 -9.03
C GLY A 45 -25.22 8.31 -7.51
N GLU A 46 -26.14 7.74 -6.73
CA GLU A 46 -26.09 7.81 -5.27
C GLU A 46 -25.32 6.61 -4.71
N PRO A 47 -24.51 6.78 -3.64
CA PRO A 47 -23.82 5.68 -3.00
C PRO A 47 -24.80 4.58 -2.58
N TYR A 48 -24.57 3.37 -3.08
CA TYR A 48 -25.36 2.21 -2.74
C TYR A 48 -25.28 1.95 -1.22
N GLU A 49 -26.43 1.76 -0.56
CA GLU A 49 -26.57 1.57 0.90
C GLU A 49 -26.20 2.77 1.80
N GLY A 50 -25.97 3.95 1.22
CA GLY A 50 -25.70 5.19 1.96
C GLY A 50 -26.95 5.75 2.63
N GLY A 51 -27.54 5.06 3.62
CA GLY A 51 -28.61 5.61 4.48
C GLY A 51 -28.22 6.89 5.22
N ILE A 52 -26.96 7.32 5.08
CA ILE A 52 -26.40 8.59 5.54
C ILE A 52 -26.05 9.39 4.28
N VAL A 53 -26.85 10.42 4.00
CA VAL A 53 -26.48 11.47 3.04
C VAL A 53 -25.14 12.04 3.49
N SER A 54 -24.17 12.12 2.59
CA SER A 54 -22.85 12.70 2.88
C SER A 54 -22.99 14.17 3.27
N ALA A 55 -23.25 14.41 4.56
CA ALA A 55 -23.46 15.72 5.14
C ALA A 55 -22.17 16.13 5.85
N GLY A 56 -21.28 16.77 5.12
CA GLY A 56 -20.00 17.25 5.64
C GLY A 56 -18.97 17.50 4.54
N GLY A 57 -17.97 18.33 4.83
CA GLY A 57 -16.90 18.61 3.88
C GLY A 57 -16.00 17.40 3.64
N ALA A 58 -15.47 17.26 2.42
CA ALA A 58 -14.56 16.18 1.99
C ALA A 58 -13.19 16.14 2.72
N ARG A 59 -12.98 16.99 3.73
CA ARG A 59 -11.76 17.09 4.54
C ARG A 59 -11.99 16.49 5.93
N ILE A 60 -12.12 15.17 5.94
CA ILE A 60 -12.09 14.38 7.17
C ILE A 60 -10.62 14.17 7.54
N ARG A 61 -10.25 14.43 8.80
CA ARG A 61 -8.91 14.09 9.30
C ARG A 61 -8.86 12.57 9.48
N PHE A 62 -8.28 11.88 8.50
CA PHE A 62 -7.92 10.47 8.66
C PHE A 62 -6.88 10.34 9.79
N SER A 63 -6.87 9.19 10.49
CA SER A 63 -5.93 8.98 11.59
C SER A 63 -4.48 9.13 11.09
N SER A 64 -3.61 9.72 11.92
CA SER A 64 -2.20 9.91 11.59
C SER A 64 -1.44 8.61 11.36
N GLN A 65 -2.04 7.47 11.74
CA GLN A 65 -1.47 6.13 11.63
C GLN A 65 -1.23 5.74 10.17
N PHE A 66 -2.10 6.12 9.23
CA PHE A 66 -1.90 5.85 7.80
C PHE A 66 -0.66 6.56 7.24
N TYR A 67 -0.35 7.75 7.74
CA TYR A 67 0.85 8.48 7.36
C TYR A 67 2.11 7.78 7.86
N MET A 68 2.10 7.27 9.09
CA MET A 68 3.24 6.54 9.65
C MET A 68 3.56 5.29 8.83
N VAL A 69 2.55 4.50 8.43
CA VAL A 69 2.75 3.35 7.53
C VAL A 69 3.34 3.75 6.19
N ALA A 70 2.80 4.80 5.57
CA ALA A 70 3.27 5.23 4.26
C ALA A 70 4.73 5.69 4.33
N MET A 71 5.08 6.44 5.37
CA MET A 71 6.46 6.88 5.59
C MET A 71 7.41 5.70 5.85
N MET A 72 6.99 4.74 6.69
CA MET A 72 7.75 3.52 6.97
C MET A 72 7.95 2.67 5.71
N PHE A 73 6.91 2.54 4.87
CA PHE A 73 7.00 1.82 3.61
C PHE A 73 8.04 2.46 2.68
N VAL A 74 8.05 3.78 2.53
CA VAL A 74 9.02 4.49 1.70
C VAL A 74 10.45 4.31 2.23
N ILE A 75 10.65 4.40 3.54
CA ILE A 75 11.96 4.20 4.15
C ILE A 75 12.45 2.76 3.93
N PHE A 76 11.61 1.76 4.21
CA PHE A 76 11.94 0.35 4.04
C PHE A 76 12.18 -0.05 2.58
N ASP A 77 11.43 0.55 1.64
CA ASP A 77 11.61 0.36 0.20
C ASP A 77 12.99 0.89 -0.26
N VAL A 78 13.37 2.07 0.22
CA VAL A 78 14.72 2.61 0.00
C VAL A 78 15.79 1.75 0.65
N GLU A 79 15.56 1.23 1.86
CA GLU A 79 16.52 0.35 2.55
C GLU A 79 16.76 -0.97 1.78
N THR A 80 15.72 -1.47 1.11
CA THR A 80 15.80 -2.68 0.27
C THR A 80 16.74 -2.49 -0.92
N ILE A 81 16.85 -1.29 -1.51
CA ILE A 81 17.78 -1.03 -2.61
C ILE A 81 19.24 -1.20 -2.19
N PHE A 82 19.56 -0.88 -0.92
CA PHE A 82 20.91 -1.05 -0.38
C PHE A 82 21.25 -2.51 -0.17
N ILE A 83 20.30 -3.31 0.32
CA ILE A 83 20.45 -4.76 0.43
C ILE A 83 20.65 -5.39 -0.96
N PHE A 84 19.87 -4.95 -1.96
CA PHE A 84 20.02 -5.42 -3.34
C PHE A 84 21.39 -5.06 -3.93
N SER A 85 21.83 -3.82 -3.72
CA SER A 85 23.13 -3.34 -4.18
C SER A 85 24.28 -4.15 -3.55
N TRP A 86 24.19 -4.43 -2.25
CA TRP A 86 25.10 -5.34 -1.57
C TRP A 86 25.03 -6.78 -2.14
N ALA A 87 23.83 -7.30 -2.41
CA ALA A 87 23.65 -8.66 -2.91
C ALA A 87 24.31 -8.85 -4.29
N ILE A 88 24.23 -7.84 -5.17
CA ILE A 88 24.91 -7.85 -6.48
C ILE A 88 26.43 -7.83 -6.30
N ALA A 89 26.95 -7.03 -5.37
CA ALA A 89 28.38 -6.89 -5.12
C ALA A 89 28.96 -7.92 -4.12
N PHE A 90 28.15 -8.87 -3.64
CA PHE A 90 28.53 -9.85 -2.62
C PHE A 90 29.85 -10.59 -2.90
N PRO A 91 30.13 -11.06 -4.15
CA PRO A 91 31.37 -11.77 -4.45
C PRO A 91 32.64 -10.94 -4.22
N GLU A 92 32.56 -9.61 -4.37
CA GLU A 92 33.70 -8.70 -4.25
C GLU A 92 33.92 -8.24 -2.80
N LEU A 93 32.84 -8.15 -2.02
CA LEU A 93 32.86 -7.58 -0.67
C LEU A 93 33.22 -8.61 0.42
N GLY A 94 33.03 -9.91 0.17
CA GLY A 94 33.38 -11.00 1.09
C GLY A 94 32.83 -10.81 2.51
N TRP A 95 33.63 -11.17 3.52
CA TRP A 95 33.19 -11.15 4.93
C TRP A 95 32.93 -9.74 5.47
N TYR A 96 33.69 -8.74 5.01
CA TYR A 96 33.48 -7.36 5.44
C TYR A 96 32.13 -6.83 4.97
N GLY A 97 31.74 -7.12 3.72
CA GLY A 97 30.40 -6.80 3.23
C GLY A 97 29.31 -7.54 4.00
N TYR A 98 29.53 -8.82 4.31
CA TYR A 98 28.57 -9.61 5.07
C TYR A 98 28.26 -9.00 6.45
N PHE A 99 29.29 -8.63 7.22
CA PHE A 99 29.05 -7.94 8.50
C PHE A 99 28.43 -6.55 8.31
N GLY A 100 28.81 -5.84 7.24
CA GLY A 100 28.20 -4.56 6.89
C GLY A 100 26.69 -4.66 6.68
N VAL A 101 26.22 -5.62 5.87
CA VAL A 101 24.78 -5.82 5.65
C VAL A 101 24.07 -6.35 6.90
N LEU A 102 24.75 -7.15 7.73
CA LEU A 102 24.16 -7.70 8.95
C LEU A 102 23.89 -6.58 9.97
N VAL A 103 24.81 -5.64 10.13
CA VAL A 103 24.60 -4.43 10.94
C VAL A 103 23.50 -3.55 10.35
N PHE A 104 23.48 -3.39 9.02
CA PHE A 104 22.43 -2.63 8.33
C PHE A 104 21.04 -3.22 8.58
N ILE A 105 20.86 -4.52 8.37
CA ILE A 105 19.60 -5.23 8.67
C ILE A 105 19.26 -5.12 10.16
N GLY A 106 20.25 -5.20 11.04
CA GLY A 106 20.06 -4.97 12.48
C GLY A 106 19.43 -3.61 12.78
N MET A 107 19.88 -2.54 12.10
CA MET A 107 19.27 -1.21 12.21
C MET A 107 17.81 -1.19 11.73
N LEU A 108 17.49 -1.86 10.62
CA LEU A 108 16.09 -1.99 10.13
C LEU A 108 15.18 -2.60 11.20
N VAL A 109 15.66 -3.67 11.84
CA VAL A 109 14.92 -4.35 12.91
C VAL A 109 14.72 -3.42 14.10
N VAL A 110 15.73 -2.64 14.50
CA VAL A 110 15.61 -1.67 15.59
C VAL A 110 14.56 -0.60 15.28
N VAL A 111 14.59 -0.03 14.07
CA VAL A 111 13.61 0.97 13.62
C VAL A 111 12.19 0.38 13.60
N LEU A 112 12.03 -0.81 13.04
CA LEU A 112 10.75 -1.54 12.99
C LEU A 112 10.18 -1.78 14.40
N VAL A 113 11.02 -2.27 15.33
CA VAL A 113 10.60 -2.54 16.71
C VAL A 113 10.23 -1.24 17.42
N TYR A 114 10.97 -0.16 17.19
CA TYR A 114 10.67 1.15 17.77
C TYR A 114 9.31 1.68 17.30
N GLU A 115 9.03 1.65 15.99
CA GLU A 115 7.74 2.10 15.46
C GLU A 115 6.58 1.22 15.91
N TRP A 116 6.77 -0.10 15.96
CA TRP A 116 5.75 -1.01 16.45
C TRP A 116 5.39 -0.70 17.92
N ARG A 117 6.39 -0.46 18.78
CA ARG A 117 6.15 -0.08 20.17
C ARG A 117 5.44 1.26 20.33
N ASN A 118 5.63 2.19 19.39
CA ASN A 118 4.93 3.47 19.39
C ASN A 118 3.47 3.39 18.92
N GLY A 119 2.98 2.19 18.58
CA GLY A 119 1.61 1.99 18.11
C GLY A 119 1.38 2.51 16.68
N ALA A 120 2.47 2.76 15.93
CA ALA A 120 2.41 3.13 14.53
C ALA A 120 1.70 2.04 13.71
N LEU A 121 1.87 0.77 14.12
CA LEU A 121 1.31 -0.43 13.50
C LEU A 121 -0.07 -0.86 14.03
N ASP A 122 -0.66 -0.15 14.99
CA ASP A 122 -1.90 -0.58 15.64
C ASP A 122 -3.14 -0.07 14.88
N PHE A 123 -3.45 -0.75 13.77
CA PHE A 123 -4.58 -0.43 12.89
C PHE A 123 -5.85 -1.14 13.36
N GLY A 124 -6.40 -0.68 14.48
CA GLY A 124 -7.65 -1.21 15.00
C GLY A 124 -8.27 -0.29 16.03
N PRO A 125 -9.61 -0.09 16.01
CA PRO A 125 -10.31 0.47 17.14
C PRO A 125 -10.02 -0.40 18.36
N ASP A 126 -9.49 0.20 19.42
CA ASP A 126 -9.09 -0.49 20.65
C ASP A 126 -10.31 -1.18 21.28
N GLY A 127 -10.49 -2.47 20.98
CA GLY A 127 -11.70 -3.23 21.31
C GLY A 127 -11.99 -3.23 22.80
N LYS A 128 -10.95 -3.13 23.63
CA LYS A 128 -11.08 -3.00 25.09
C LYS A 128 -11.75 -1.68 25.49
N LYS A 129 -11.41 -0.58 24.84
CA LYS A 129 -12.02 0.74 25.08
C LYS A 129 -13.47 0.76 24.61
N ILE A 130 -13.75 0.17 23.44
CA ILE A 130 -15.12 0.06 22.91
C ILE A 130 -15.99 -0.79 23.84
N LEU A 131 -15.49 -1.95 24.28
CA LEU A 131 -16.20 -2.85 25.17
C LEU A 131 -16.46 -2.21 26.54
N ALA A 132 -15.48 -1.46 27.07
CA ALA A 132 -15.65 -0.71 28.31
C ALA A 132 -16.70 0.40 28.20
N ALA A 133 -16.72 1.13 27.08
CA ALA A 133 -17.73 2.15 26.79
C ALA A 133 -19.13 1.54 26.65
N TYR A 134 -19.25 0.42 25.92
CA TYR A 134 -20.51 -0.31 25.76
C TYR A 134 -21.04 -0.84 27.10
N LYS A 135 -20.16 -1.43 27.93
CA LYS A 135 -20.54 -1.91 29.27
C LYS A 135 -21.04 -0.77 30.16
N ARG A 136 -20.45 0.42 30.08
CA ARG A 136 -20.94 1.63 30.78
C ARG A 136 -22.31 2.09 30.30
N MET A 137 -22.57 2.04 28.99
CA MET A 137 -23.87 2.42 28.43
C MET A 137 -24.97 1.46 28.86
N LEU A 138 -24.70 0.15 28.85
CA LEU A 138 -25.66 -0.86 29.29
C LEU A 138 -25.97 -0.82 30.80
N HIS A 139 -25.01 -0.44 31.63
CA HIS A 139 -25.20 -0.35 33.08
C HIS A 139 -25.75 1.00 33.55
N LYS A 140 -26.09 1.94 32.65
CA LYS A 140 -26.69 3.21 33.07
C LYS A 140 -28.15 2.95 33.48
N PRO A 141 -28.53 3.10 34.76
CA PRO A 141 -29.92 2.96 35.18
C PRO A 141 -30.74 4.04 34.48
N SER A 142 -31.87 3.65 33.87
CA SER A 142 -32.84 4.59 33.33
C SER A 142 -33.35 5.46 34.47
N LEU A 143 -32.91 6.72 34.49
CA LEU A 143 -33.41 7.72 35.41
C LEU A 143 -34.88 7.99 35.05
N ASN A 144 -35.77 7.67 35.99
CA ASN A 144 -37.17 8.11 36.00
C ASN A 144 -37.26 9.62 36.23
#